data_AF-A0A7C2M332-F1
#
_entry.id   AF-A0A7C2M332-F1
#
_cell.length_a   1.000
_cell.length_b   1.000
_cell.length_c   1.000
_cell.angle_alpha   90.00
_cell.angle_beta   90.00
_cell.angle_gamma   90.00
#
_symmetry.space_group_name_H-M   'P 1'
#
loop_
_entity.id
_entity.type
_entity.pdbx_description
1 polymer ?
#
loop_
_entity_poly.entity_id
_entity_poly.type
_entity_poly.pdbx_seq_one_letter_code
_entity_poly.pdbx_strand_id
1 'polypeptide(L)'
;MQFLYNILVNTAEKILPVSSFFSEKMKLFTEGRKHTFSRLKENISAEDKTIWFHAASLGEFEQAVPVIEAVKEHFPKHKIVLTFFSPSGYE
;
A
#
# COMPACT_ATOMS: atom_id res chain seq x y z
N MET A 1 -10.47 -1.82 -24.75
CA MET A 1 -10.47 -1.34 -23.35
C MET A 1 -9.14 -1.56 -22.63
N GLN A 2 -8.59 -2.78 -22.57
CA GLN A 2 -7.30 -3.05 -21.91
C GLN A 2 -6.11 -2.27 -22.50
N PHE A 3 -6.04 -2.12 -23.82
CA PHE A 3 -4.97 -1.35 -24.47
C PHE A 3 -4.94 0.12 -24.01
N LEU A 4 -6.09 0.80 -24.05
CA LEU A 4 -6.23 2.18 -23.58
C LEU A 4 -5.95 2.31 -22.08
N TYR A 5 -6.49 1.37 -21.28
CA TYR A 5 -6.22 1.31 -19.84
C TYR A 5 -4.72 1.21 -19.55
N ASN A 6 -4.01 0.30 -20.23
CA ASN A 6 -2.57 0.13 -20.05
C ASN A 6 -1.80 1.39 -20.45
N ILE A 7 -2.17 2.05 -21.56
CA ILE A 7 -1.52 3.30 -21.97
C ILE A 7 -1.71 4.38 -20.89
N LEU A 8 -2.93 4.55 -20.38
CA LEU A 8 -3.23 5.58 -19.39
C LEU A 8 -2.48 5.31 -18.08
N VAL A 9 -2.51 4.08 -17.58
CA VAL A 9 -1.85 3.70 -16.33
C VAL A 9 -0.33 3.85 -16.43
N ASN A 10 0.30 3.31 -17.48
CA ASN A 10 1.75 3.41 -17.66
C ASN A 10 2.22 4.87 -17.86
N THR A 11 1.40 5.69 -18.53
CA THR A 11 1.69 7.11 -18.71
C THR A 11 1.57 7.86 -17.37
N ALA A 12 0.51 7.60 -16.61
CA ALA A 12 0.29 8.21 -15.30
C ALA A 12 1.42 7.88 -14.31
N GLU A 13 1.89 6.63 -14.29
CA GLU A 13 3.01 6.18 -13.44
C GLU A 13 4.30 6.98 -13.73
N LYS A 14 4.59 7.28 -15.00
CA LYS A 14 5.77 8.06 -15.40
C LYS A 14 5.64 9.55 -15.08
N ILE A 15 4.43 10.09 -15.13
CA ILE A 15 4.15 11.51 -14.85
C ILE A 15 4.08 11.79 -13.34
N LEU A 16 3.65 10.82 -12.53
CA LEU A 16 3.50 10.95 -11.08
C LEU A 16 4.75 11.49 -10.37
N PRO A 17 5.99 11.00 -10.62
CA PRO A 17 7.20 11.57 -10.04
C PRO A 17 7.40 13.05 -10.38
N VAL A 18 6.98 13.51 -11.55
CA VAL A 18 7.07 14.93 -11.94
C VAL A 18 6.14 15.79 -11.09
N SER A 19 5.00 15.25 -10.65
CA SER A 19 4.08 15.97 -9.77
C SER A 19 4.67 16.28 -8.38
N SER A 20 5.71 15.55 -7.95
CA SER A 20 6.39 15.76 -6.66
C SER A 20 7.04 17.14 -6.54
N PHE A 21 7.43 17.76 -7.66
CA PHE A 21 8.03 19.10 -7.67
C PHE A 21 7.04 20.22 -7.35
N PHE A 22 5.73 19.96 -7.43
CA PHE A 22 4.68 20.98 -7.26
C PHE A 22 3.99 20.93 -5.90
N SER A 23 4.20 19.88 -5.10
CA SER A 23 3.57 19.73 -3.78
C SER A 23 4.32 18.76 -2.90
N GLU A 24 4.55 19.15 -1.64
CA GLU A 24 5.10 18.28 -0.60
C GLU A 24 4.26 17.00 -0.39
N LYS A 25 2.93 17.13 -0.43
CA LYS A 25 2.03 15.97 -0.35
C LYS A 25 2.26 14.98 -1.50
N MET A 26 2.49 15.49 -2.71
CA MET A 26 2.79 14.63 -3.87
C MET A 26 4.19 14.03 -3.78
N LYS A 27 5.15 14.76 -3.22
CA LYS A 27 6.48 14.23 -2.91
C LYS A 27 6.37 13.03 -1.95
N LEU A 28 5.74 13.20 -0.79
CA LEU A 28 5.49 12.12 0.17
C LEU A 28 4.76 10.93 -0.48
N PHE A 29 3.74 11.21 -1.29
CA PHE A 29 3.01 10.18 -2.03
C PHE A 29 3.89 9.40 -3.01
N THR A 30 4.83 10.03 -3.70
CA THR A 30 5.75 9.35 -4.64
C THR A 30 6.89 8.63 -3.91
N GLU A 31 7.51 9.25 -2.92
CA GLU A 31 8.64 8.70 -2.17
C GLU A 31 8.22 7.49 -1.34
N GLY A 32 7.08 7.58 -0.64
CA GLY A 32 6.55 6.47 0.17
C GLY A 32 6.22 5.20 -0.62
N ARG A 33 5.97 5.32 -1.94
CA ARG A 33 5.66 4.17 -2.82
C ARG A 33 6.85 3.61 -3.59
N LYS A 34 8.00 4.30 -3.59
CA LYS A 34 9.17 3.96 -4.40
C LYS A 34 9.68 2.53 -4.15
N HIS A 35 9.54 2.04 -2.92
CA HIS A 35 10.04 0.73 -2.49
C HIS A 35 8.92 -0.30 -2.25
N THR A 36 7.65 0.02 -2.54
CA THR A 36 6.50 -0.85 -2.23
C THR A 36 6.66 -2.24 -2.83
N PHE A 37 6.90 -2.34 -4.14
CA PHE A 37 7.01 -3.65 -4.80
C PHE A 37 8.26 -4.42 -4.41
N SER A 38 9.40 -3.74 -4.13
CA SER A 38 10.61 -4.40 -3.62
C SER A 38 10.34 -5.03 -2.26
N ARG A 39 9.75 -4.25 -1.34
CA ARG A 39 9.37 -4.71 -0.01
C ARG A 39 8.39 -5.87 -0.07
N LEU A 40 7.38 -5.82 -0.94
CA LEU A 40 6.44 -6.93 -1.13
C LEU A 40 7.17 -8.19 -1.62
N LYS A 41 8.04 -8.07 -2.63
CA LYS A 41 8.80 -9.20 -3.19
C LYS A 41 9.78 -9.81 -2.18
N GLU A 42 10.37 -9.00 -1.32
CA GLU A 42 11.31 -9.45 -0.28
C GLU A 42 10.60 -10.14 0.90
N ASN A 43 9.34 -9.78 1.18
CA ASN A 43 8.63 -10.22 2.38
C ASN A 43 7.50 -11.23 2.13
N ILE A 44 7.07 -11.41 0.87
CA ILE A 44 5.96 -12.29 0.50
C ILE A 44 6.41 -13.21 -0.65
N SER A 45 6.37 -14.52 -0.41
CA SER A 45 6.55 -15.56 -1.43
C SER A 45 5.20 -16.00 -2.00
N ALA A 46 5.22 -16.74 -3.11
CA ALA A 46 4.01 -17.24 -3.75
C ALA A 46 3.26 -18.30 -2.90
N GLU A 47 3.97 -18.94 -1.98
CA GLU A 47 3.47 -19.99 -1.09
C GLU A 47 2.90 -19.42 0.22
N ASP A 48 3.20 -18.16 0.54
CA ASP A 48 2.69 -17.50 1.73
C ASP A 48 1.18 -17.29 1.64
N LYS A 49 0.48 -17.69 2.71
CA LYS A 49 -0.92 -17.31 2.86
C LYS A 49 -0.98 -15.88 3.40
N THR A 50 -1.72 -15.01 2.73
CA THR A 50 -1.82 -13.60 3.08
C THR A 50 -3.25 -13.19 3.38
N ILE A 51 -3.41 -12.30 4.36
CA ILE A 51 -4.67 -11.59 4.63
C ILE A 51 -4.37 -10.10 4.48
N TRP A 52 -5.12 -9.44 3.60
CA TRP A 52 -4.91 -8.04 3.27
C TRP A 52 -5.95 -7.15 3.95
N PHE A 53 -5.46 -6.18 4.73
CA PHE A 53 -6.22 -5.10 5.32
C PHE A 53 -5.93 -3.79 4.61
N HIS A 54 -6.98 -3.05 4.29
CA HIS A 54 -6.89 -1.70 3.77
C HIS A 54 -7.64 -0.73 4.68
N ALA A 55 -6.99 0.38 5.04
CA ALA A 55 -7.59 1.48 5.77
C ALA A 55 -7.42 2.78 4.98
N ALA A 56 -8.48 3.52 4.71
CA ALA A 56 -8.39 4.78 3.98
C ALA A 56 -7.76 5.90 4.83
N SER A 57 -7.79 5.78 6.16
CA SER A 57 -7.29 6.79 7.11
C SER A 57 -6.59 6.16 8.32
N LEU A 58 -5.88 7.00 9.10
CA LEU A 58 -5.24 6.57 10.35
C LEU A 58 -6.28 6.10 11.39
N GLY A 59 -7.41 6.79 11.51
CA GLY A 59 -8.47 6.39 12.46
C GLY A 59 -9.10 5.05 12.12
N GLU A 60 -9.27 4.73 10.82
CA GLU A 60 -9.71 3.41 10.39
C GLU A 60 -8.68 2.32 10.71
N PHE A 61 -7.38 2.64 10.58
CA PHE A 61 -6.32 1.72 10.98
C PHE A 61 -6.38 1.43 12.48
N GLU A 62 -6.49 2.45 13.33
CA GLU A 62 -6.60 2.27 14.79
C GLU A 62 -7.79 1.40 15.17
N GLN A 63 -8.94 1.59 14.50
CA GLN A 63 -10.12 0.75 14.67
C GLN A 63 -9.90 -0.69 14.20
N ALA A 64 -9.06 -0.90 13.18
CA ALA A 64 -8.74 -2.22 12.64
C ALA A 64 -7.71 -2.99 13.48
N VAL A 65 -6.89 -2.33 14.31
CA VAL A 65 -5.88 -2.98 15.18
C VAL A 65 -6.44 -4.17 15.97
N PRO A 66 -7.52 -4.05 16.78
CA PRO A 66 -8.04 -5.18 17.54
C PRO A 66 -8.54 -6.33 16.64
N VAL A 67 -9.03 -6.00 15.44
CA VAL A 67 -9.45 -7.01 14.45
C VAL A 67 -8.23 -7.74 13.89
N ILE A 68 -7.16 -7.02 13.56
CA ILE A 68 -5.91 -7.60 13.05
C ILE A 68 -5.27 -8.49 14.11
N GLU A 69 -5.27 -8.08 15.38
CA GLU A 69 -4.77 -8.90 16.50
C GLU A 69 -5.54 -10.20 16.64
N ALA A 70 -6.88 -10.14 16.69
CA ALA A 70 -7.72 -11.34 16.73
C ALA A 70 -7.50 -12.24 15.50
N VAL A 71 -7.34 -11.66 14.31
CA VAL A 71 -7.05 -12.42 13.08
C VAL A 71 -5.69 -13.12 13.17
N LYS A 72 -4.67 -12.48 13.74
CA LYS A 72 -3.35 -13.13 13.95
C LYS A 72 -3.43 -14.32 14.90
N GLU A 73 -4.31 -14.27 15.91
CA GLU A 73 -4.54 -15.40 16.81
C GLU A 73 -5.23 -16.59 16.11
N HIS A 74 -6.24 -16.31 15.28
CA HIS A 74 -6.98 -17.35 14.55
C HIS A 74 -6.20 -17.91 13.35
N PHE A 75 -5.33 -17.09 12.75
CA PHE A 75 -4.59 -17.42 11.53
C PHE A 75 -3.07 -17.21 11.71
N PRO A 76 -2.41 -17.91 12.66
CA PRO A 76 -1.01 -17.63 13.06
C PRO A 76 0.02 -17.89 11.95
N LYS A 77 -0.36 -18.63 10.90
CA LYS A 77 0.48 -18.91 9.72
C LYS A 77 0.25 -17.96 8.55
N HIS A 78 -0.68 -17.01 8.65
CA HIS A 78 -0.95 -16.04 7.59
C HIS A 78 -0.13 -14.76 7.81
N LYS A 79 0.48 -14.26 6.74
CA LYS A 79 1.09 -12.94 6.73
C LYS A 79 0.01 -11.87 6.61
N ILE A 80 0.12 -10.82 7.41
CA ILE A 80 -0.78 -9.67 7.32
C ILE A 80 -0.15 -8.64 6.40
N VAL A 81 -0.87 -8.25 5.35
CA VAL A 81 -0.54 -7.11 4.50
C VAL A 81 -1.45 -5.97 4.92
N LEU A 82 -0.88 -4.84 5.34
CA LEU A 82 -1.65 -3.65 5.70
C LEU A 82 -1.28 -2.52 4.74
N THR A 83 -2.31 -1.85 4.21
CA THR A 83 -2.15 -0.69 3.34
C THR A 83 -3.04 0.44 3.82
N PHE A 84 -2.61 1.68 3.65
CA PHE A 84 -3.45 2.84 3.89
C PHE A 84 -3.13 3.99 2.94
N PHE A 85 -4.11 4.86 2.68
CA PHE A 85 -3.95 5.98 1.74
C PHE A 85 -3.28 7.22 2.35
N SER A 86 -3.36 7.40 3.66
CA SER A 86 -2.84 8.61 4.30
C SER A 86 -1.31 8.54 4.50
N PRO A 87 -0.50 9.47 3.95
CA PRO A 87 0.92 9.53 4.26
C PRO A 87 1.19 9.73 5.76
N SER A 88 0.28 10.42 6.47
CA SER A 88 0.35 10.63 7.92
C SER A 88 0.09 9.38 8.76
N GLY A 89 -0.30 8.25 8.15
CA GLY A 89 -0.55 7.00 8.86
C GLY A 89 0.73 6.27 9.29
N TYR A 90 1.91 6.75 8.86
CA TYR A 90 3.20 6.10 9.05
C TYR A 90 4.37 7.07 9.23
N GLU A 91 4.11 8.38 9.30
CA GLU A 91 5.09 9.31 9.86
C GLU A 91 5.27 9.05 11.35
#